data_AF-A0A0V0ZXT2-F1
#
_entry.id   AF-A0A0V0ZXT2-F1
#
_cell.length_a   1.000
_cell.length_b   1.000
_cell.length_c   1.000
_cell.angle_alpha   90.00
_cell.angle_beta   90.00
_cell.angle_gamma   90.00
#
_symmetry.space_group_name_H-M   'P 1'
#
loop_
_entity.id
_entity.type
_entity.pdbx_description
1 polymer ?
#
loop_
_entity_poly.entity_id
_entity_poly.type
_entity_poly.pdbx_seq_one_letter_code
_entity_poly.pdbx_strand_id
1 'polypeptide(L)'
;LNAITRVDAQPLPRIDDTLDALAGSQWFSTLDLASGYWQVEVAEPDREKTAFSTPMGLFQFRVMPFGLCNAPATFQRLMENALRGLTFKGCLVYLDDIIVYGRTEEEHLERLEGVLSRLQSVGLKIKPEKCQLMRQ
;
A
#
# COMPACT_ATOMS: atom_id res chain seq x y z
N LEU A 1 -17.22 16.80 4.39
CA LEU A 1 -15.91 16.45 5.01
C LEU A 1 -14.74 16.83 4.11
N ASN A 2 -14.54 16.21 2.94
CA ASN A 2 -13.35 16.48 2.11
C ASN A 2 -13.11 17.95 1.75
N ALA A 3 -14.17 18.73 1.47
CA ALA A 3 -14.03 20.14 1.10
C ALA A 3 -13.46 21.04 2.21
N ILE A 4 -13.51 20.59 3.48
CA ILE A 4 -13.02 21.35 4.65
C ILE A 4 -11.77 20.70 5.27
N THR A 5 -11.39 19.51 4.81
CA THR A 5 -10.17 18.83 5.27
C THR A 5 -8.96 19.43 4.55
N ARG A 6 -7.90 19.75 5.29
CA ARG A 6 -6.63 20.17 4.69
C ARG A 6 -6.05 19.02 3.87
N VAL A 7 -5.86 19.25 2.56
CA VAL A 7 -5.31 18.25 1.64
C VAL A 7 -3.86 17.95 1.99
N ASP A 8 -3.54 16.67 2.09
CA ASP A 8 -2.17 16.16 2.22
C ASP A 8 -1.62 15.87 0.82
N ALA A 9 -0.68 16.70 0.37
CA ALA A 9 -0.06 16.60 -0.95
C ALA A 9 1.17 15.68 -0.92
N GLN A 10 1.04 14.48 -0.35
CA GLN A 10 2.08 13.46 -0.42
C GLN A 10 2.38 13.14 -1.90
N PRO A 11 3.63 13.24 -2.34
CA PRO A 11 3.98 12.91 -3.72
C PRO A 11 3.76 11.42 -3.95
N LEU A 12 2.98 11.07 -4.96
CA LEU A 12 2.95 9.72 -5.47
C LEU A 12 4.19 9.51 -6.37
N PRO A 13 4.86 8.36 -6.27
CA PRO A 13 5.96 8.04 -7.17
C PRO A 13 5.46 8.06 -8.61
N ARG A 14 6.24 8.68 -9.50
CA ARG A 14 5.90 8.75 -10.92
C ARG A 14 6.10 7.38 -11.54
N ILE A 15 5.12 6.94 -12.34
CA ILE A 15 5.17 5.64 -13.03
C ILE A 15 6.44 5.51 -13.87
N ASP A 16 6.88 6.58 -14.54
CA ASP A 16 8.10 6.55 -15.37
C ASP A 16 9.36 6.25 -14.54
N ASP A 17 9.51 6.88 -13.37
CA ASP A 17 10.63 6.63 -12.45
C ASP A 17 10.60 5.18 -11.90
N THR A 18 9.40 4.58 -11.83
CA THR A 18 9.24 3.17 -11.43
C THR A 18 9.59 2.19 -12.55
N LEU A 19 9.36 2.54 -13.82
CA LEU A 19 9.66 1.67 -14.96
C LEU A 19 11.16 1.57 -15.23
N ASP A 20 11.90 2.66 -15.07
CA ASP A 20 13.37 2.66 -15.22
C ASP A 20 14.04 1.73 -14.20
N ALA A 21 13.51 1.64 -12.98
CA ALA A 21 14.03 0.73 -11.95
C ALA A 21 13.82 -0.76 -12.28
N LEU A 22 12.86 -1.09 -13.16
CA LEU A 22 12.58 -2.45 -13.61
C LEU A 22 13.51 -2.91 -14.75
N ALA A 23 14.23 -1.98 -15.39
CA ALA A 23 15.07 -2.27 -16.54
C ALA A 23 16.15 -3.32 -16.22
N GLY A 24 16.20 -4.38 -17.03
CA GLY A 24 17.15 -5.48 -16.89
C GLY A 24 16.77 -6.54 -15.85
N SER A 25 15.61 -6.42 -15.21
CA SER A 25 15.05 -7.48 -14.36
C SER A 25 14.40 -8.56 -15.25
N GLN A 26 14.54 -9.82 -14.84
CA GLN A 26 13.97 -10.98 -15.54
C GLN A 26 12.86 -11.64 -14.75
N TRP A 27 12.72 -11.34 -13.46
CA TRP A 27 11.74 -11.94 -12.58
C TRP A 27 10.91 -10.86 -11.91
N PHE A 28 9.61 -11.10 -11.84
CA PHE A 28 8.63 -10.17 -11.29
C PHE A 28 7.60 -10.90 -10.43
N SER A 29 7.22 -10.28 -9.32
CA SER A 29 6.07 -10.68 -8.51
C SER A 29 5.22 -9.45 -8.21
N THR A 30 3.92 -9.52 -8.45
CA THR A 30 2.96 -8.48 -8.09
C THR A 30 2.18 -8.92 -6.86
N LEU A 31 2.16 -8.10 -5.82
CA LEU A 31 1.39 -8.32 -4.60
C LEU A 31 0.31 -7.24 -4.49
N ASP A 32 -0.92 -7.67 -4.23
CA ASP A 32 -2.09 -6.79 -4.01
C ASP A 32 -2.48 -6.89 -2.53
N LEU A 33 -2.67 -5.73 -1.87
CA LEU A 33 -3.07 -5.67 -0.47
C LEU A 33 -4.57 -5.96 -0.29
N ALA A 34 -4.90 -6.80 0.68
CA ALA A 34 -6.28 -7.17 0.97
C ALA A 34 -7.05 -5.98 1.55
N SER A 35 -8.10 -5.53 0.86
CA SER A 35 -8.94 -4.42 1.36
C SER A 35 -8.15 -3.15 1.70
N GLY A 36 -7.05 -2.87 0.98
CA GLY A 36 -6.21 -1.65 1.04
C GLY A 36 -6.41 -0.76 2.27
N TYR A 37 -7.15 0.34 2.09
CA TYR A 37 -7.41 1.35 3.12
C TYR A 37 -8.04 0.81 4.42
N TRP A 38 -8.83 -0.26 4.37
CA TRP A 38 -9.50 -0.82 5.54
C TRP A 38 -8.55 -1.50 6.53
N GLN A 39 -7.28 -1.66 6.17
CA GLN A 39 -6.24 -2.13 7.07
C GLN A 39 -5.63 -1.01 7.93
N VAL A 40 -5.92 0.25 7.61
CA VAL A 40 -5.39 1.42 8.31
C VAL A 40 -6.40 1.93 9.32
N GLU A 41 -6.02 2.01 10.59
CA GLU A 41 -6.90 2.54 11.63
C GLU A 41 -7.07 4.06 11.50
N VAL A 42 -8.30 4.53 11.72
CA VAL A 42 -8.57 5.96 11.93
C VAL A 42 -8.24 6.29 13.38
N ALA A 43 -7.43 7.32 13.57
CA ALA A 43 -7.10 7.84 14.89
C ALA A 43 -8.37 8.10 15.69
N GLU A 44 -8.40 7.66 16.95
CA GLU A 44 -9.57 7.74 17.80
C GLU A 44 -10.27 9.12 17.82
N PRO A 45 -9.57 10.27 17.93
CA PRO A 45 -10.20 11.59 17.90
C PRO A 45 -10.77 12.00 16.53
N ASP A 46 -10.39 11.31 15.45
CA ASP A 46 -10.86 11.60 14.09
C ASP A 46 -12.00 10.67 13.65
N ARG A 47 -12.32 9.62 14.40
CA ARG A 47 -13.37 8.65 14.04
C ARG A 47 -14.74 9.30 13.88
N GLU A 48 -15.09 10.23 14.77
CA GLU A 48 -16.38 10.94 14.71
C GLU A 48 -16.57 11.74 13.41
N LYS A 49 -15.47 12.21 12.80
CA LYS A 49 -15.51 12.93 11.52
C LYS A 49 -15.93 12.03 10.36
N THR A 50 -15.76 10.72 10.53
CA THR A 50 -16.16 9.70 9.56
C THR A 50 -17.57 9.15 9.82
N ALA A 51 -18.34 9.76 10.72
CA ALA A 51 -19.67 9.30 11.04
C ALA A 51 -20.62 9.36 9.84
N PHE A 52 -21.49 8.34 9.72
CA PHE A 52 -22.51 8.22 8.69
C PHE A 52 -23.82 7.73 9.30
N SER A 53 -24.93 8.22 8.75
CA SER A 53 -26.28 7.89 9.20
C SER A 53 -26.86 6.72 8.40
N THR A 54 -27.51 5.82 9.12
CA THR A 54 -28.33 4.74 8.56
C THR A 54 -29.72 4.79 9.20
N PRO A 55 -30.74 4.13 8.64
CA PRO A 55 -32.05 4.00 9.30
C PRO A 55 -31.99 3.38 10.70
N MET A 56 -30.90 2.66 11.03
CA MET A 56 -30.68 1.99 12.32
C MET A 56 -29.91 2.86 13.33
N GLY A 57 -29.39 4.02 12.92
CA GLY A 57 -28.64 4.92 13.79
C GLY A 57 -27.40 5.53 13.14
N LEU A 58 -26.62 6.23 13.97
CA LEU A 58 -25.36 6.86 13.60
C LEU A 58 -24.20 5.90 13.89
N PHE A 59 -23.39 5.65 12.88
CA PHE A 59 -22.19 4.80 12.98
C PHE A 59 -20.97 5.61 12.57
N GLN A 60 -19.78 5.15 12.96
CA GLN A 60 -18.51 5.77 12.58
C GLN A 60 -17.51 4.69 12.17
N PHE A 61 -16.59 5.03 11.27
CA PHE A 61 -15.55 4.10 10.86
C PHE A 61 -14.43 4.03 11.90
N ARG A 62 -13.92 2.81 12.13
CA ARG A 62 -12.71 2.57 12.94
C ARG A 62 -11.44 2.45 12.08
N VAL A 63 -11.62 2.08 10.82
CA VAL A 63 -10.59 1.93 9.80
C VAL A 63 -10.88 2.90 8.66
N MET A 64 -9.87 3.21 7.85
CA MET A 64 -9.94 4.27 6.86
C MET A 64 -10.94 3.91 5.75
N PRO A 65 -12.08 4.62 5.64
CA PRO A 65 -13.07 4.33 4.62
C PRO A 65 -12.64 4.88 3.26
N PHE A 66 -13.21 4.32 2.20
CA PHE A 66 -13.12 4.90 0.87
C PHE A 66 -13.77 6.29 0.83
N GLY A 67 -13.24 7.14 -0.04
CA GLY A 67 -13.79 8.48 -0.28
C GLY A 67 -13.22 9.57 0.61
N LEU A 68 -12.30 9.29 1.54
CA LEU A 68 -11.53 10.35 2.21
C LEU A 68 -10.46 10.92 1.26
N CYS A 69 -10.38 12.24 1.15
CA CYS A 69 -9.42 12.92 0.26
C CYS A 69 -7.95 12.57 0.55
N ASN A 70 -7.59 12.34 1.81
CA ASN A 70 -6.22 12.03 2.23
C ASN A 70 -5.95 10.53 2.40
N ALA A 71 -6.89 9.64 2.05
CA ALA A 71 -6.67 8.20 2.16
C ALA A 71 -5.48 7.70 1.32
N PRO A 72 -5.35 8.08 0.03
CA PRO A 72 -4.20 7.67 -0.79
C PRO A 72 -2.86 8.16 -0.22
N ALA A 73 -2.80 9.43 0.21
CA ALA A 73 -1.59 10.03 0.77
C ALA A 73 -1.14 9.33 2.06
N THR A 74 -2.09 9.04 2.96
CA THR A 74 -1.83 8.33 4.21
C THR A 74 -1.31 6.92 3.95
N PHE A 75 -1.94 6.23 2.99
CA PHE A 75 -1.55 4.87 2.62
C PHE A 75 -0.17 4.81 1.97
N GLN A 76 0.10 5.71 1.03
CA GLN A 76 1.41 5.81 0.38
C GLN A 76 2.54 5.99 1.42
N ARG A 77 2.36 6.91 2.37
CA ARG A 77 3.35 7.14 3.45
C ARG A 77 3.51 5.92 4.36
N LEU A 78 2.43 5.19 4.64
CA LEU A 78 2.49 3.95 5.41
C LEU A 78 3.35 2.92 4.68
N MET A 79 3.15 2.76 3.37
CA MET A 79 3.91 1.81 2.56
C MET A 79 5.38 2.18 2.41
N GLU A 80 5.69 3.46 2.18
CA GLU A 80 7.07 3.98 2.16
C GLU A 80 7.80 3.74 3.48
N ASN A 81 7.09 3.83 4.61
CA ASN A 81 7.65 3.55 5.92
C ASN A 81 7.83 2.05 6.16
N ALA A 82 6.84 1.22 5.79
CA ALA A 82 6.89 -0.23 5.97
C ALA A 82 8.02 -0.88 5.16
N LEU A 83 8.20 -0.43 3.91
CA LEU A 83 9.18 -0.97 2.96
C LEU A 83 10.44 -0.11 2.84
N ARG A 84 10.65 0.80 3.80
CA ARG A 84 11.83 1.68 3.82
C ARG A 84 13.12 0.88 3.70
N GLY A 85 13.93 1.23 2.71
CA GLY A 85 15.21 0.59 2.42
C GLY A 85 15.14 -0.57 1.44
N LEU A 86 13.94 -1.08 1.11
CA LEU A 86 13.70 -2.06 0.05
C LEU A 86 13.18 -1.39 -1.23
N THR A 87 12.43 -0.29 -1.08
CA THR A 87 11.91 0.50 -2.21
C THR A 87 13.07 0.99 -3.10
N PHE A 88 12.89 0.91 -4.42
CA PHE A 88 13.87 1.26 -5.46
C PHE A 88 15.16 0.41 -5.49
N LYS A 89 15.27 -0.60 -4.63
CA LYS A 89 16.39 -1.57 -4.66
C LYS A 89 15.97 -2.98 -5.06
N GLY A 90 14.70 -3.31 -4.88
CA GLY A 90 14.17 -4.64 -5.16
C GLY A 90 12.66 -4.73 -5.13
N CYS A 91 11.98 -3.66 -4.67
CA CYS A 91 10.55 -3.51 -4.86
C CYS A 91 10.16 -2.07 -5.21
N LEU A 92 9.01 -1.96 -5.85
CA LEU A 92 8.31 -0.72 -6.13
C LEU A 92 6.94 -0.79 -5.47
N VAL A 93 6.47 0.37 -5.05
CA VAL A 93 5.23 0.52 -4.31
C VAL A 93 4.43 1.62 -4.97
N TYR A 94 3.19 1.31 -5.30
CA TYR A 94 2.23 2.29 -5.79
C TYR A 94 0.88 2.03 -5.12
N LEU A 95 0.54 2.82 -4.11
CA LEU A 95 -0.67 2.62 -3.30
C LEU A 95 -0.78 1.16 -2.81
N ASP A 96 -1.81 0.43 -3.26
CA ASP A 96 -2.12 -0.95 -2.86
C ASP A 96 -1.29 -2.02 -3.60
N ASP A 97 -0.58 -1.63 -4.67
CA ASP A 97 0.21 -2.52 -5.52
C ASP A 97 1.69 -2.49 -5.15
N ILE A 98 2.27 -3.68 -4.99
CA ILE A 98 3.70 -3.87 -4.76
C ILE A 98 4.27 -4.74 -5.87
N ILE A 99 5.31 -4.24 -6.55
CA ILE A 99 6.02 -4.99 -7.58
C ILE A 99 7.40 -5.33 -7.02
N VAL A 100 7.68 -6.61 -6.83
CA VAL A 100 9.01 -7.12 -6.51
C VAL A 100 9.67 -7.54 -7.82
N TYR A 101 10.96 -7.25 -7.98
CA TYR A 101 11.69 -7.59 -9.20
C TYR A 101 13.12 -8.03 -8.89
N GLY A 102 13.68 -8.87 -9.76
CA GLY A 102 15.05 -9.39 -9.67
C GLY A 102 15.63 -9.78 -11.02
N ARG A 103 16.96 -9.83 -11.12
CA ARG A 103 17.68 -10.26 -12.33
C ARG A 103 17.84 -11.77 -12.37
N THR A 104 18.05 -12.40 -11.22
CA THR A 104 18.08 -13.86 -11.06
C THR A 104 16.94 -14.32 -10.18
N GLU A 105 16.64 -15.62 -10.23
CA GLU A 105 15.59 -16.23 -9.41
C GLU A 105 15.91 -16.10 -7.91
N GLU A 106 17.17 -16.33 -7.53
CA GLU A 106 17.62 -16.28 -6.15
C GLU A 106 17.54 -14.87 -5.56
N GLU A 107 18.00 -13.86 -6.32
CA GLU A 107 17.90 -12.45 -5.94
C GLU A 107 16.43 -12.03 -5.75
N HIS A 108 15.56 -12.49 -6.64
CA HIS A 108 14.14 -12.19 -6.57
C HIS A 108 13.46 -12.84 -5.35
N LEU A 109 13.81 -14.09 -5.04
CA LEU A 109 13.31 -14.79 -3.85
C LEU A 109 13.73 -14.10 -2.54
N GLU A 110 15.00 -13.69 -2.43
CA GLU A 110 15.50 -12.96 -1.25
C GLU A 110 14.74 -11.64 -1.05
N ARG A 111 14.51 -10.90 -2.14
CA ARG A 111 13.73 -9.65 -2.12
C ARG A 111 12.27 -9.88 -1.74
N LEU A 112 11.66 -10.92 -2.32
CA LEU A 112 10.27 -11.27 -2.03
C LEU A 112 10.08 -11.64 -0.57
N GLU A 113 10.98 -12.45 0.00
CA GLU A 113 10.98 -12.80 1.42
C GLU A 113 11.12 -11.56 2.31
N GLY A 114 12.05 -10.66 1.96
CA GLY A 114 12.23 -9.39 2.68
C GLY A 114 10.98 -8.52 2.67
N VAL A 115 10.29 -8.41 1.52
CA VAL A 115 9.04 -7.67 1.39
C VAL A 115 7.93 -8.30 2.22
N LEU A 116 7.71 -9.62 2.10
CA LEU A 116 6.68 -10.33 2.85
C LEU A 116 6.90 -10.24 4.37
N SER A 117 8.15 -10.35 4.82
CA SER A 117 8.53 -10.21 6.23
C SER A 117 8.23 -8.81 6.75
N ARG A 118 8.49 -7.77 5.96
CA ARG A 118 8.15 -6.38 6.32
C ARG A 118 6.65 -6.17 6.41
N LEU A 119 5.88 -6.63 5.43
CA LEU A 119 4.42 -6.54 5.46
C LEU A 119 3.84 -7.24 6.70
N GLN A 120 4.35 -8.43 7.03
CA GLN A 120 3.96 -9.16 8.23
C GLN A 120 4.26 -8.37 9.51
N SER A 121 5.44 -7.73 9.60
CA SER A 121 5.84 -6.96 10.78
C SER A 121 4.95 -5.75 11.07
N VAL A 122 4.36 -5.15 10.02
CA VAL A 122 3.42 -4.02 10.15
C VAL A 122 1.96 -4.44 10.17
N GLY A 123 1.68 -5.76 10.12
CA GLY A 123 0.32 -6.31 10.15
C GLY A 123 -0.48 -6.14 8.86
N LEU A 124 0.17 -5.78 7.75
CA LEU A 124 -0.46 -5.69 6.44
C LEU A 124 -0.68 -7.07 5.83
N LYS A 125 -1.87 -7.27 5.29
CA LYS A 125 -2.33 -8.51 4.66
C LYS A 125 -2.39 -8.32 3.16
N ILE A 126 -1.91 -9.31 2.43
CA ILE A 126 -2.04 -9.43 0.98
C ILE A 126 -3.28 -10.27 0.62
N LYS A 127 -3.81 -10.08 -0.59
CA LYS A 127 -4.88 -10.92 -1.15
C LYS A 127 -4.27 -11.97 -2.09
N PRO A 128 -4.09 -13.23 -1.65
CA PRO A 128 -3.34 -14.24 -2.43
C PRO A 128 -3.91 -14.49 -3.82
N GLU A 129 -5.24 -14.44 -3.97
CA GLU A 129 -5.94 -14.65 -5.25
C GLU A 129 -5.55 -13.62 -6.34
N LYS A 130 -5.08 -12.45 -5.94
CA LYS A 130 -4.67 -11.38 -6.85
C LYS A 130 -3.15 -11.26 -6.97
N CYS A 131 -2.39 -11.96 -6.14
CA CYS A 131 -0.95 -11.97 -6.22
C CYS A 131 -0.48 -12.82 -7.40
N GLN A 132 0.55 -12.37 -8.10
CA GLN A 132 1.25 -13.14 -9.12
C GLN A 132 2.70 -13.27 -8.66
N LEU A 133 3.18 -14.49 -8.47
CA LEU A 133 4.51 -14.75 -7.94
C LEU A 133 5.40 -15.40 -9.02
N MET A 134 6.69 -15.07 -9.00
CA MET A 134 7.74 -15.71 -9.80
C MET A 134 7.43 -15.74 -11.31
N ARG A 135 6.98 -14.62 -11.87
CA ARG A 135 6.77 -14.49 -13.33
C ARG A 135 8.04 -14.02 -14.01
N GLN A 136 8.32 -14.57 -15.19
CA GLN A 136 9.43 -14.21 -16.05
C GLN A 136 8.96 -13.35 -17.22
#